data_AF-A0A348PL32-F1
#
_entry.id   AF-A0A348PL32-F1
#
_cell.length_a   1.000
_cell.length_b   1.000
_cell.length_c   1.000
_cell.angle_alpha   90.00
_cell.angle_beta   90.00
_cell.angle_gamma   90.00
#
_symmetry.space_group_name_H-M   'P 1'
#
loop_
_entity.id
_entity.type
_entity.pdbx_description
1 polymer ?
#
loop_
_entity_poly.entity_id
_entity_poly.type
_entity_poly.pdbx_seq_one_letter_code
_entity_poly.pdbx_strand_id
1 'polypeptide(L)'
;MNVDKHLKRCKNCNNWTDGKLDNCSFCGAELDAEYKKEIQKRNDLGDPKVPLIQIHEHDPFWVKIAKRPIQVAQLIFYAIIAFLIYLTTIFAH
;
A
#
# COMPACT_ATOMS: atom_id res chain seq x y z
N MET A 1 -7.29 37.13 -4.99
CA MET A 1 -7.31 35.70 -4.57
C MET A 1 -6.31 34.97 -5.45
N ASN A 2 -5.10 34.74 -4.95
CA ASN A 2 -4.06 34.00 -5.67
C ASN A 2 -4.36 32.51 -5.48
N VAL A 3 -4.89 31.88 -6.53
CA VAL A 3 -5.04 30.43 -6.59
C VAL A 3 -3.72 29.92 -7.15
N ASP A 4 -2.92 29.25 -6.33
CA ASP A 4 -1.79 28.44 -6.79
C ASP A 4 -2.35 27.39 -7.76
N LYS A 5 -2.32 27.72 -9.04
CA LYS A 5 -3.04 27.03 -10.10
C LYS A 5 -2.22 25.80 -10.49
N HIS A 6 -2.45 24.69 -9.78
CA HIS A 6 -1.93 23.39 -10.17
C HIS A 6 -2.61 22.95 -11.48
N LEU A 7 -2.09 23.43 -12.60
CA LEU A 7 -2.58 23.10 -13.93
C LEU A 7 -2.03 21.73 -14.34
N LYS A 8 -2.92 20.89 -14.89
CA LYS A 8 -2.58 19.55 -15.38
C LYS A 8 -3.03 19.39 -16.83
N ARG A 9 -2.19 18.76 -17.64
CA ARG A 9 -2.51 18.47 -19.04
C ARG A 9 -3.38 17.22 -19.13
N CYS A 10 -4.55 17.33 -19.75
CA CYS A 10 -5.44 16.20 -19.98
C CYS A 10 -4.83 15.26 -21.05
N LYS A 11 -4.70 13.97 -20.74
CA LYS A 11 -4.20 12.96 -21.69
C LYS A 11 -5.14 12.72 -22.88
N ASN A 12 -6.44 13.02 -22.74
CA ASN A 12 -7.44 12.74 -23.76
C ASN A 12 -7.56 13.86 -24.81
N CYS A 13 -7.67 15.12 -24.38
CA CYS A 13 -7.86 16.26 -25.29
C CYS A 13 -6.64 17.20 -25.39
N ASN A 14 -5.55 16.88 -24.69
CA ASN A 14 -4.30 17.67 -24.66
C ASN A 14 -4.41 19.10 -24.09
N ASN A 15 -5.58 19.55 -23.65
CA ASN A 15 -5.77 20.86 -23.03
C ASN A 15 -5.28 20.87 -21.57
N TRP A 16 -4.83 22.05 -21.12
CA TRP A 16 -4.47 22.31 -19.72
C TRP A 16 -5.73 22.64 -18.93
N THR A 17 -5.99 21.89 -17.86
CA THR A 17 -7.17 22.03 -17.00
C THR A 17 -6.72 22.13 -15.53
N ASP A 18 -7.65 22.46 -14.63
CA ASP A 18 -7.35 22.51 -13.20
C ASP A 18 -7.14 21.08 -12.68
N GLY A 19 -5.95 20.80 -12.14
CA GLY A 19 -5.58 19.49 -11.62
C GLY A 19 -6.26 19.13 -10.30
N LYS A 20 -7.01 20.05 -9.68
CA LYS A 20 -7.87 19.74 -8.53
C LYS A 20 -9.21 19.11 -8.92
N LEU A 21 -9.59 19.17 -10.20
CA LEU A 21 -10.83 18.56 -10.68
C LEU A 21 -10.62 17.07 -10.95
N ASP A 22 -11.66 16.27 -10.72
CA ASP A 22 -11.64 14.86 -11.11
C ASP A 22 -11.75 14.66 -12.61
N ASN A 23 -12.42 15.58 -13.30
CA ASN A 23 -12.70 15.52 -14.73
C ASN A 23 -12.17 16.77 -15.44
N CYS A 24 -11.75 16.63 -16.68
CA CYS A 24 -11.28 17.73 -17.50
C CYS A 24 -12.43 18.70 -17.82
N SER A 25 -12.23 20.00 -17.57
CA SER A 25 -13.23 21.04 -17.85
C SER A 25 -13.58 21.21 -19.33
N PHE A 26 -12.76 20.68 -20.26
CA PHE A 26 -12.93 20.86 -21.70
C PHE A 26 -13.61 19.67 -22.38
N CYS A 27 -13.23 18.44 -22.02
CA CYS A 27 -13.72 17.22 -22.67
C CYS A 27 -14.51 16.31 -21.73
N GLY A 28 -14.59 16.63 -20.44
CA GLY A 28 -15.29 15.83 -19.44
C GLY A 28 -14.61 14.51 -19.07
N ALA A 29 -13.48 14.16 -19.71
CA ALA A 29 -12.77 12.92 -19.41
C ALA A 29 -12.12 12.95 -18.02
N GLU A 30 -12.16 11.82 -17.32
CA GLU A 30 -11.56 11.68 -15.99
C GLU A 30 -10.04 11.88 -16.06
N LEU A 31 -9.53 12.76 -15.19
CA LEU A 31 -8.11 12.99 -15.05
C LEU A 31 -7.47 11.80 -14.32
N ASP A 32 -6.37 11.33 -14.90
CA ASP A 32 -5.54 10.26 -14.32
C ASP A 32 -6.26 8.94 -14.07
N ALA A 33 -7.26 8.62 -14.89
CA ALA A 33 -8.00 7.36 -14.79
C ALA A 33 -7.09 6.11 -14.67
N GLU A 34 -5.96 6.07 -15.40
CA GLU A 34 -4.97 5.00 -15.28
C GLU A 34 -4.31 4.95 -13.89
N TYR A 35 -3.88 6.09 -13.37
CA TYR A 35 -3.23 6.17 -12.06
C TYR A 35 -4.23 5.85 -10.94
N LYS A 36 -5.47 6.34 -11.03
CA LYS A 36 -6.56 5.99 -10.11
C LYS A 36 -6.84 4.49 -10.13
N LYS A 37 -6.86 3.85 -11.32
CA LYS A 37 -6.98 2.40 -11.45
C LYS A 37 -5.80 1.65 -10.81
N GLU A 38 -4.57 2.15 -10.98
CA GLU A 38 -3.39 1.54 -10.34
C GLU A 38 -3.41 1.69 -8.82
N ILE A 39 -3.83 2.85 -8.29
CA ILE A 39 -4.06 3.03 -6.85
C ILE A 39 -5.14 2.05 -6.37
N GLN A 40 -6.26 1.95 -7.09
CA GLN A 40 -7.35 1.06 -6.71
C GLN A 40 -6.86 -0.39 -6.64
N LYS A 41 -6.13 -0.86 -7.66
CA LYS A 41 -5.51 -2.20 -7.65
C LYS A 41 -4.61 -2.41 -6.44
N ARG A 42 -3.82 -1.41 -6.05
CA ARG A 42 -2.95 -1.49 -4.86
C ARG A 42 -3.76 -1.54 -3.57
N ASN A 43 -4.83 -0.75 -3.47
CA ASN A 43 -5.73 -0.79 -2.33
C ASN A 43 -6.47 -2.13 -2.22
N ASP A 44 -6.86 -2.72 -3.36
CA ASP A 44 -7.53 -4.02 -3.43
C ASP A 44 -6.59 -5.17 -2.99
N LEU A 45 -5.29 -5.06 -3.28
CA LEU A 45 -4.27 -5.99 -2.78
C LEU A 45 -4.07 -5.87 -1.25
N GLY A 46 -4.41 -4.72 -0.67
CA GLY A 46 -4.27 -4.41 0.74
C GLY A 46 -2.83 -4.13 1.16
N ASP A 47 -2.66 -3.74 2.42
CA ASP A 47 -1.33 -3.54 3.00
C ASP A 47 -0.51 -4.84 2.96
N PRO A 48 0.83 -4.76 2.79
CA PRO A 48 1.70 -5.92 2.89
C PRO A 48 1.50 -6.58 4.26
N LYS A 49 0.77 -7.70 4.28
CA LYS A 49 0.53 -8.45 5.51
C LYS A 49 1.83 -9.17 5.86
N VAL A 50 2.28 -9.05 7.11
CA VAL A 50 3.35 -9.92 7.62
C VAL A 50 2.89 -11.37 7.39
N PRO A 51 3.69 -12.23 6.73
CA PRO A 51 3.29 -13.59 6.41
C PRO A 51 3.38 -14.51 7.65
N LEU A 52 2.70 -14.11 8.72
CA LEU A 52 2.49 -14.94 9.89
C LEU A 52 1.52 -16.07 9.53
N ILE A 53 1.79 -17.26 10.04
CA ILE A 53 0.86 -18.38 9.89
C ILE A 53 -0.48 -18.00 10.50
N GLN A 54 -1.52 -18.00 9.66
CA GLN A 54 -2.88 -17.69 10.07
C GLN A 54 -3.52 -18.94 10.69
N ILE A 55 -3.98 -18.81 11.93
CA ILE A 55 -4.75 -19.83 12.63
C ILE A 55 -6.23 -19.54 12.37
N HIS A 56 -6.90 -20.41 11.62
CA HIS A 56 -8.30 -20.23 11.27
C HIS A 56 -9.21 -20.86 12.33
N GLU A 57 -10.38 -20.28 12.57
CA GLU A 57 -11.31 -20.80 13.56
C GLU A 57 -11.89 -22.17 13.19
N HIS A 58 -11.89 -22.51 11.90
CA HIS A 58 -12.29 -23.83 11.38
C HIS A 58 -11.15 -24.86 11.36
N ASP A 59 -9.92 -24.51 11.76
CA ASP A 59 -8.82 -25.48 11.81
C ASP A 59 -9.09 -26.56 12.89
N PRO A 60 -8.70 -27.82 12.66
CA PRO A 60 -8.77 -28.88 13.68
C PRO A 60 -7.99 -28.48 14.94
N PHE A 61 -8.51 -28.84 16.12
CA PHE A 61 -7.95 -28.43 17.42
C PHE A 61 -6.44 -28.73 17.55
N TRP A 62 -6.00 -29.92 17.11
CA TRP A 62 -4.59 -30.31 17.09
C TRP A 62 -3.71 -29.44 16.19
N VAL A 63 -4.25 -29.02 15.04
CA VAL A 63 -3.56 -28.16 14.08
C VAL A 63 -3.40 -26.75 14.65
N LYS A 64 -4.40 -26.23 15.36
CA LYS A 64 -4.31 -24.93 16.06
C LYS A 64 -3.20 -24.91 17.11
N ILE A 65 -3.08 -25.98 17.89
CA ILE A 65 -2.05 -26.12 18.92
C ILE A 65 -0.65 -26.14 18.28
N ALA A 66 -0.47 -26.87 17.18
CA ALA A 66 0.82 -26.92 16.49
C ALA A 66 1.19 -25.62 15.78
N LYS A 67 0.22 -24.88 15.23
CA LYS A 67 0.46 -23.59 14.55
C LYS A 67 0.84 -22.46 15.52
N ARG A 68 0.33 -22.48 16.76
CA ARG A 68 0.58 -21.47 17.79
C ARG A 68 2.08 -21.22 18.09
N PRO A 69 2.91 -22.23 18.40
CA PRO A 69 4.33 -22.02 18.67
C PRO A 69 5.09 -21.54 17.44
N ILE A 70 4.70 -21.98 16.23
CA ILE A 70 5.35 -21.52 15.00
C ILE A 70 5.09 -20.03 14.78
N GLN A 71 3.87 -19.56 15.04
CA GLN A 71 3.54 -18.14 14.96
C GLN A 71 4.37 -17.29 15.95
N VAL A 72 4.59 -17.79 17.17
CA VAL A 72 5.47 -17.13 18.16
C VAL A 72 6.92 -17.11 17.69
N ALA A 73 7.43 -18.22 17.14
CA ALA A 73 8.78 -18.29 16.60
C ALA A 73 8.99 -17.32 15.43
N GLN A 74 8.01 -17.20 14.52
CA GLN A 74 8.05 -16.21 13.44
C GLN A 74 8.13 -14.79 13.97
N LEU A 75 7.33 -14.45 14.99
CA LEU A 75 7.33 -13.10 15.58
C LEU A 75 8.68 -12.76 16.24
N ILE A 76 9.27 -13.71 16.98
CA ILE A 76 10.61 -13.57 17.56
C ILE A 76 11.65 -13.38 16.46
N PHE A 77 11.60 -14.17 15.40
CA PHE A 77 12.53 -14.08 14.28
C PHE A 77 12.48 -12.71 13.59
N TYR A 78 11.28 -12.19 13.30
CA TYR A 78 11.13 -10.85 12.73
C TYR A 78 11.64 -9.75 13.66
N ALA A 79 11.44 -9.89 14.98
CA ALA A 79 11.98 -8.95 15.96
C ALA A 79 13.51 -8.93 15.94
N ILE A 80 14.15 -10.10 15.85
CA ILE A 80 15.62 -10.22 15.73
C ILE A 80 16.11 -9.56 14.44
N ILE A 81 15.47 -9.84 13.30
CA ILE A 81 15.84 -9.21 12.02
C ILE A 81 15.73 -7.69 12.11
N ALA A 82 14.62 -7.17 12.64
CA ALA A 82 14.41 -5.73 12.78
C ALA A 82 15.49 -5.09 13.68
N PHE A 83 15.85 -5.78 14.77
CA PHE A 83 16.94 -5.36 15.65
C PHE A 83 18.30 -5.33 14.94
N LEU A 84 18.63 -6.36 14.17
CA LEU A 84 19.87 -6.39 13.39
C LEU A 84 19.92 -5.26 12.35
N ILE A 85 18.82 -5.02 11.63
CA ILE A 85 18.72 -3.90 10.68
C ILE A 85 18.97 -2.57 11.41
N TYR A 86 18.32 -2.36 12.55
CA TYR A 86 18.51 -1.15 13.36
C TYR A 86 19.98 -0.95 13.76
N LEU A 87 20.65 -2.00 14.22
CA LEU A 87 22.08 -1.94 14.53
C LEU A 87 22.89 -1.57 13.28
N THR A 88 22.66 -2.23 12.14
CA THR A 88 23.40 -1.92 10.91
C THR A 88 23.20 -0.48 10.46
N THR A 89 21.99 0.07 10.61
CA THR A 89 21.71 1.48 10.28
C THR A 89 22.48 2.44 11.18
N ILE A 90 22.59 2.15 12.48
CA ILE A 90 23.36 2.99 13.41
C ILE A 90 24.86 2.94 13.09
N PHE A 91 25.40 1.75 12.82
CA PHE A 91 26.83 1.57 12.55
C PHE A 91 27.24 1.99 11.11
N ALA A 92 26.28 2.21 10.22
CA ALA A 92 26.51 2.68 8.85
C ALA A 92 26.54 4.22 8.73
N HIS A 93 26.33 4.94 9.84
CA HIS A 93 26.57 6.38 9.98
C HIS A 93 27.94 6.65 10.61
#